data_AF-A0A540VX86-F1
#
_entry.id   AF-A0A540VX86-F1
#
_cell.length_a   1.000
_cell.length_b   1.000
_cell.length_c   1.000
_cell.angle_alpha   90.00
_cell.angle_beta   90.00
_cell.angle_gamma   90.00
#
_symmetry.space_group_name_H-M   'P 1'
#
loop_
_entity.id
_entity.type
_entity.pdbx_description
1 polymer ?
#
loop_
_entity_poly.entity_id
_entity_poly.type
_entity_poly.pdbx_seq_one_letter_code
_entity_poly.pdbx_strand_id
1 'polypeptide(L)'
;MATGSEAPADRVAQVAVLLESRVTTYDTVRDHRAVFAYLYLRLIRALEQSLRAGRPAFHDPGWIAELAQRLAMTYLATMDAIDAWLADRRRVGRAVVRPAELPDTVAKPWREVYAASTARRSYVLEEIIFSMAAHMSYDLPLTLEGMAAADQGDIHDHIDDYCRMNALFGASIEEVQVHVAKRYNRGLLFLEHLFTRDERLLTDSGIQAARADAWFNFDRLVNGPAAADAHLAISRIAPDLIREFREPDDWKLRIADRFLRQLIPPRRQWPSPTPRDHHEHTAASRGQRPPRRGIR
;
A
#
# COMPACT_ATOMS: atom_id res chain seq x y z
N MET A 1 0.86 12.86 36.27
CA MET A 1 1.93 12.60 35.30
C MET A 1 1.28 12.47 33.94
N ALA A 2 1.32 13.53 33.12
CA ALA A 2 0.81 13.47 31.76
C ALA A 2 1.79 12.62 30.94
N THR A 3 1.36 11.45 30.49
CA THR A 3 2.02 10.76 29.38
C THR A 3 2.01 11.75 28.22
N GLY A 4 3.18 12.30 27.86
CA GLY A 4 3.29 13.23 26.74
C GLY A 4 2.76 12.54 25.50
N SER A 5 1.60 12.98 25.00
CA SER A 5 1.05 12.47 23.75
C SER A 5 2.09 12.71 22.66
N GLU A 6 2.53 11.64 22.01
CA GLU A 6 3.46 11.71 20.90
C GLU A 6 2.93 12.66 19.82
N ALA A 7 3.80 13.49 19.24
CA ALA A 7 3.38 14.44 18.23
C ALA A 7 2.77 13.71 17.01
N PRO A 8 1.71 14.24 16.37
CA PRO A 8 1.07 13.58 15.24
C PRO A 8 2.03 13.21 14.10
N ALA A 9 3.01 14.08 13.80
CA ALA A 9 4.02 13.81 12.79
C ALA A 9 4.92 12.62 13.15
N ASP A 10 5.24 12.43 14.43
CA ASP A 10 6.12 11.34 14.88
C ASP A 10 5.39 10.00 14.81
N ARG A 11 4.09 9.96 15.14
CA ARG A 11 3.23 8.78 14.92
C ARG A 11 3.20 8.36 13.44
N VAL A 12 3.06 9.32 12.52
CA VAL A 12 3.10 9.04 11.07
C VAL A 12 4.51 8.64 10.62
N ALA A 13 5.57 9.19 11.22
CA ALA A 13 6.94 8.78 10.95
C ALA A 13 7.20 7.32 11.34
N GLN A 14 6.64 6.84 12.46
CA GLN A 14 6.74 5.42 12.85
C GLN A 14 6.12 4.50 11.79
N VAL A 15 4.97 4.89 11.23
CA VAL A 15 4.34 4.16 10.12
C VAL A 15 5.25 4.14 8.89
N ALA A 16 5.88 5.26 8.54
CA ALA A 16 6.82 5.34 7.44
C ALA A 16 8.00 4.36 7.62
N VAL A 17 8.54 4.24 8.84
CA VAL A 17 9.61 3.29 9.16
C VAL A 17 9.16 1.83 8.93
N LEU A 18 7.95 1.48 9.37
CA LEU A 18 7.40 0.13 9.15
C LEU A 18 7.22 -0.18 7.66
N LEU A 19 6.68 0.77 6.89
CA LEU A 19 6.52 0.62 5.44
C LEU A 19 7.87 0.51 4.71
N GLU A 20 8.88 1.29 5.11
CA GLU A 20 10.23 1.22 4.53
C GLU A 20 10.89 -0.14 4.76
N SER A 21 10.72 -0.71 5.95
CA SER A 21 11.18 -2.08 6.25
C SER A 21 10.53 -3.11 5.32
N ARG A 22 9.22 -2.99 5.05
CA ARG A 22 8.50 -3.86 4.10
C ARG A 22 8.98 -3.68 2.68
N VAL A 23 9.12 -2.44 2.22
CA VAL A 23 9.65 -2.14 0.88
C VAL A 23 11.01 -2.78 0.68
N THR A 24 11.92 -2.60 1.65
CA THR A 24 13.27 -3.20 1.58
C THR A 24 13.22 -4.72 1.49
N THR A 25 12.36 -5.35 2.29
CA THR A 25 12.17 -6.81 2.29
C THR A 25 11.64 -7.30 0.94
N TYR A 26 10.59 -6.66 0.42
CA TYR A 26 9.97 -7.01 -0.85
C TYR A 26 10.90 -6.76 -2.04
N ASP A 27 11.64 -5.66 -2.05
CA ASP A 27 12.63 -5.37 -3.07
C ASP A 27 13.72 -6.43 -3.13
N THR A 28 14.22 -6.85 -1.97
CA THR A 28 15.28 -7.87 -1.86
C THR A 28 14.87 -9.19 -2.51
N VAL A 29 13.62 -9.60 -2.30
CA VAL A 29 13.08 -10.87 -2.85
C VAL A 29 12.31 -10.68 -4.16
N ARG A 30 12.31 -9.46 -4.71
CA ARG A 30 11.62 -9.08 -5.95
C ARG A 30 10.13 -9.41 -5.93
N ASP A 31 9.49 -9.10 -4.81
CA ASP A 31 8.07 -9.33 -4.57
C ASP A 31 7.21 -8.24 -5.20
N HIS A 32 6.15 -8.62 -5.91
CA HIS A 32 5.22 -7.69 -6.58
C HIS A 32 4.61 -6.67 -5.62
N ARG A 33 4.47 -7.02 -4.33
CA ARG A 33 3.96 -6.12 -3.29
C ARG A 33 4.85 -4.90 -3.03
N ALA A 34 6.12 -4.92 -3.44
CA ALA A 34 7.05 -3.79 -3.27
C ALA A 34 6.55 -2.50 -3.93
N VAL A 35 5.86 -2.62 -5.07
CA VAL A 35 5.43 -1.47 -5.87
C VAL A 35 4.45 -0.62 -5.09
N PHE A 36 3.35 -1.22 -4.62
CA PHE A 36 2.34 -0.52 -3.85
C PHE A 36 2.86 -0.12 -2.46
N ALA A 37 3.62 -0.97 -1.78
CA ALA A 37 4.24 -0.62 -0.50
C ALA A 37 5.10 0.64 -0.60
N TYR A 38 5.85 0.79 -1.70
CA TYR A 38 6.68 1.96 -1.93
C TYR A 38 5.84 3.19 -2.28
N LEU A 39 4.82 3.06 -3.13
CA LEU A 39 3.88 4.16 -3.38
C LEU A 39 3.25 4.65 -2.07
N TYR A 40 2.81 3.72 -1.22
CA TYR A 40 2.17 4.05 0.04
C TYR A 40 3.14 4.72 1.02
N LEU A 41 4.38 4.21 1.15
CA LEU A 41 5.46 4.86 1.91
C LEU A 41 5.65 6.32 1.49
N ARG A 42 5.60 6.59 0.18
CA ARG A 42 5.79 7.96 -0.33
C ARG A 42 4.65 8.90 0.05
N LEU A 43 3.40 8.43 -0.01
CA LEU A 43 2.25 9.21 0.46
C LEU A 43 2.31 9.45 1.96
N ILE A 44 2.68 8.44 2.76
CA ILE A 44 2.85 8.59 4.21
C ILE A 44 3.97 9.58 4.55
N ARG A 45 5.10 9.56 3.84
CA ARG A 45 6.17 10.56 4.01
C ARG A 45 5.73 11.98 3.64
N ALA A 46 4.89 12.14 2.62
CA ALA A 46 4.33 13.44 2.29
C ALA A 46 3.42 13.96 3.42
N LEU A 47 2.60 13.08 4.01
CA LEU A 47 1.79 13.42 5.17
C LEU A 47 2.63 13.77 6.40
N GLU A 48 3.68 12.99 6.70
CA GLU A 48 4.61 13.26 7.79
C GLU A 48 5.22 14.66 7.65
N GLN A 49 5.73 14.99 6.46
CA GLN A 49 6.33 16.30 6.18
C GLN A 49 5.32 17.43 6.32
N SER A 50 4.11 17.24 5.80
CA SER A 50 2.99 18.19 5.93
C SER A 50 2.63 18.45 7.40
N LEU A 51 2.48 17.41 8.21
CA LEU A 51 2.18 17.51 9.64
C LEU A 51 3.31 18.23 10.39
N ARG A 52 4.58 17.89 10.10
CA ARG A 52 5.74 18.55 10.72
C ARG A 52 5.84 20.03 10.34
N ALA A 53 5.48 20.38 9.11
CA ALA A 53 5.45 21.76 8.63
C ALA A 53 4.19 22.54 9.04
N GLY A 54 3.16 21.86 9.56
CA GLY A 54 1.84 22.44 9.84
C GLY A 54 1.11 22.95 8.59
N ARG A 55 1.36 22.33 7.42
CA ARG A 55 0.80 22.76 6.12
C ARG A 55 0.37 21.58 5.24
N PRO A 56 -0.93 21.46 4.88
CA PRO A 56 -2.01 22.36 5.27
C PRO A 56 -2.26 22.33 6.79
N ALA A 57 -2.85 23.41 7.30
CA ALA A 57 -3.31 23.42 8.68
C ALA A 57 -4.53 22.51 8.80
N PHE A 58 -4.36 21.40 9.51
CA PHE A 58 -5.44 20.52 9.96
C PHE A 58 -6.03 21.07 11.27
N HIS A 59 -7.34 20.96 11.47
CA HIS A 59 -8.00 21.34 12.71
C HIS A 59 -7.65 20.35 13.83
N ASP A 60 -7.66 19.07 13.52
CA ASP A 60 -7.23 17.96 14.37
C ASP A 60 -6.15 17.12 13.67
N PRO A 61 -4.87 17.53 13.77
CA PRO A 61 -3.76 16.73 13.25
C PRO A 61 -3.62 15.37 13.97
N GLY A 62 -4.14 15.24 15.20
CA GLY A 62 -4.12 13.99 15.96
C GLY A 62 -5.02 12.93 15.34
N TRP A 63 -6.23 13.32 14.96
CA TRP A 63 -7.17 12.47 14.23
C TRP A 63 -6.61 12.03 12.88
N ILE A 64 -5.95 12.92 12.14
CA ILE A 64 -5.30 12.60 10.87
C ILE A 64 -4.17 11.58 11.05
N ALA A 65 -3.33 11.74 12.07
CA ALA A 65 -2.29 10.77 12.38
C ALA A 65 -2.88 9.41 12.78
N GLU A 66 -4.00 9.40 13.52
CA GLU A 66 -4.69 8.17 13.89
C GLU A 66 -5.29 7.44 12.68
N LEU A 67 -5.96 8.17 11.78
CA LEU A 67 -6.49 7.61 10.54
C LEU A 67 -5.36 6.98 9.71
N ALA A 68 -4.26 7.70 9.50
CA ALA A 68 -3.11 7.20 8.76
C ALA A 68 -2.50 5.95 9.41
N GLN A 69 -2.37 5.96 10.74
CA GLN A 69 -1.81 4.84 11.49
C GLN A 69 -2.71 3.60 11.44
N ARG A 70 -4.00 3.73 11.74
CA ARG A 70 -4.94 2.59 11.71
C ARG A 70 -5.03 1.98 10.32
N LEU A 71 -5.16 2.82 9.29
CA LEU A 71 -5.21 2.37 7.91
C LEU A 71 -3.93 1.62 7.50
N ALA A 72 -2.76 2.12 7.90
CA ALA A 72 -1.49 1.47 7.62
C ALA A 72 -1.34 0.15 8.37
N MET A 73 -1.77 0.08 9.62
CA MET A 73 -1.72 -1.14 10.42
C MET A 73 -2.64 -2.23 9.84
N THR A 74 -3.82 -1.88 9.32
CA THR A 74 -4.70 -2.81 8.59
C THR A 74 -4.01 -3.40 7.36
N TYR A 75 -3.35 -2.55 6.56
CA TYR A 75 -2.56 -2.98 5.42
C TYR A 75 -1.41 -3.92 5.84
N LEU A 76 -0.63 -3.51 6.85
CA LEU A 76 0.52 -4.29 7.34
C LEU A 76 0.09 -5.65 7.89
N ALA A 77 -1.00 -5.72 8.66
CA ALA A 77 -1.55 -6.98 9.16
C ALA A 77 -1.99 -7.91 8.02
N THR A 78 -2.58 -7.36 6.96
CA THR A 78 -2.93 -8.12 5.75
C THR A 78 -1.68 -8.67 5.08
N MET A 79 -0.63 -7.86 4.94
CA MET A 79 0.64 -8.28 4.38
C MET A 79 1.32 -9.37 5.23
N ASP A 80 1.23 -9.28 6.56
CA ASP A 80 1.73 -10.29 7.50
C ASP A 80 1.01 -11.64 7.35
N ALA A 81 -0.31 -11.62 7.19
CA ALA A 81 -1.08 -12.83 6.94
C ALA A 81 -0.65 -13.51 5.63
N ILE A 82 -0.36 -12.74 4.58
CA ILE A 82 0.16 -13.25 3.30
C ILE A 82 1.59 -13.80 3.49
N ASP A 83 2.46 -13.08 4.20
CA ASP A 83 3.85 -13.50 4.45
C ASP A 83 3.91 -14.82 5.23
N ALA A 84 3.08 -14.96 6.27
CA ALA A 84 2.96 -16.19 7.04
C ALA A 84 2.52 -17.37 6.15
N TRP A 85 1.46 -17.17 5.35
CA TRP A 85 0.98 -18.19 4.43
C TRP A 85 2.03 -18.57 3.37
N LEU A 86 2.81 -17.60 2.86
CA LEU A 86 3.89 -17.87 1.91
C LEU A 86 5.06 -18.64 2.54
N ALA A 87 5.40 -18.36 3.80
CA ALA A 87 6.47 -19.06 4.50
C ALA A 87 6.17 -20.56 4.60
N ASP A 88 4.92 -20.93 4.86
CA ASP A 88 4.46 -22.32 4.88
C ASP A 88 4.51 -22.96 3.49
N ARG A 89 4.09 -22.22 2.46
CA ARG A 89 4.02 -22.71 1.07
C ARG A 89 5.33 -22.74 0.30
N ARG A 90 6.34 -21.96 0.67
CA ARG A 90 7.70 -22.05 0.05
C ARG A 90 8.29 -23.46 0.16
N ARG A 91 7.75 -24.32 1.03
CA ARG A 91 8.08 -25.75 1.12
C ARG A 91 7.48 -26.61 0.00
N VAL A 92 6.52 -26.09 -0.79
CA VAL A 92 5.67 -26.86 -1.74
C VAL A 92 5.80 -26.39 -3.21
N GLY A 93 6.67 -25.43 -3.53
CA GLY A 93 6.97 -25.01 -4.91
C GLY A 93 6.13 -23.82 -5.44
N ARG A 94 6.64 -23.12 -6.45
CA ARG A 94 6.06 -21.88 -7.01
C ARG A 94 5.00 -22.18 -8.09
N ALA A 95 3.73 -22.09 -7.73
CA ALA A 95 2.60 -22.08 -8.67
C ALA A 95 1.88 -20.71 -8.66
N VAL A 96 1.09 -20.46 -9.70
CA VAL A 96 0.14 -19.31 -9.74
C VAL A 96 -0.81 -19.43 -8.56
N VAL A 97 -0.99 -18.34 -7.80
CA VAL A 97 -1.85 -18.33 -6.62
C VAL A 97 -3.28 -17.98 -7.03
N ARG A 98 -4.24 -18.83 -6.68
CA ARG A 98 -5.68 -18.48 -6.78
C ARG A 98 -6.15 -17.77 -5.51
N PRO A 99 -7.12 -16.86 -5.59
CA PRO A 99 -7.64 -16.14 -4.43
C PRO A 99 -8.10 -17.07 -3.30
N ALA A 100 -8.78 -18.16 -3.64
CA ALA A 100 -9.30 -19.16 -2.70
C ALA A 100 -8.21 -19.95 -1.94
N GLU A 101 -6.94 -19.84 -2.35
CA GLU A 101 -5.83 -20.53 -1.68
C GLU A 101 -5.26 -19.70 -0.52
N LEU A 102 -5.51 -18.39 -0.49
CA LEU A 102 -5.11 -17.52 0.61
C LEU A 102 -6.04 -17.71 1.82
N PRO A 103 -5.52 -17.57 3.05
CA PRO A 103 -6.29 -17.79 4.26
C PRO A 103 -7.41 -16.76 4.39
N ASP A 104 -8.50 -17.13 5.07
CA ASP A 104 -9.66 -16.24 5.28
C ASP A 104 -9.33 -15.03 6.17
N THR A 105 -8.20 -15.06 6.88
CA THR A 105 -7.66 -13.88 7.59
C THR A 105 -7.23 -12.77 6.63
N VAL A 106 -7.01 -13.07 5.35
CA VAL A 106 -6.79 -12.07 4.29
C VAL A 106 -8.14 -11.71 3.70
N ALA A 107 -8.52 -10.44 3.80
CA ALA A 107 -9.77 -9.95 3.24
C ALA A 107 -9.89 -10.25 1.75
N LYS A 108 -11.11 -10.54 1.29
CA LYS A 108 -11.37 -10.96 -0.10
C LYS A 108 -10.76 -10.01 -1.15
N PRO A 109 -10.90 -8.66 -1.06
CA PRO A 109 -10.27 -7.76 -2.01
C PRO A 109 -8.75 -7.96 -2.11
N TRP A 110 -8.06 -8.12 -0.98
CA TRP A 110 -6.62 -8.35 -0.95
C TRP A 110 -6.21 -9.73 -1.47
N ARG A 111 -7.03 -10.77 -1.28
CA ARG A 111 -6.82 -12.08 -1.89
C ARG A 111 -6.83 -12.00 -3.42
N GLU A 112 -7.80 -11.28 -3.97
CA GLU A 112 -7.91 -11.04 -5.40
C GLU A 112 -6.74 -10.21 -5.94
N VAL A 113 -6.39 -9.11 -5.25
CA VAL A 113 -5.24 -8.26 -5.62
C VAL A 113 -3.94 -9.06 -5.62
N TYR A 114 -3.69 -9.88 -4.59
CA TYR A 114 -2.48 -10.67 -4.50
C TYR A 114 -2.43 -11.76 -5.57
N ALA A 115 -3.52 -12.51 -5.76
CA ALA A 115 -3.63 -13.50 -6.83
C ALA A 115 -3.40 -12.85 -8.20
N ALA A 116 -4.02 -11.70 -8.44
CA ALA A 116 -3.84 -10.94 -9.66
C ALA A 116 -2.36 -10.54 -9.87
N SER A 117 -1.72 -10.02 -8.83
CA SER A 117 -0.31 -9.57 -8.88
C SER A 117 0.67 -10.72 -9.16
N THR A 118 0.36 -11.95 -8.74
CA THR A 118 1.20 -13.14 -9.00
C THR A 118 0.93 -13.82 -10.34
N ALA A 119 -0.12 -13.41 -11.07
CA ALA A 119 -0.41 -13.95 -12.39
C ALA A 119 0.71 -13.61 -13.39
N ARG A 120 0.92 -14.49 -14.37
CA ARG A 120 1.91 -14.27 -15.42
C ARG A 120 1.64 -12.94 -16.13
N ARG A 121 2.64 -12.04 -16.15
CA ARG A 121 2.63 -10.71 -16.79
C ARG A 121 1.80 -9.63 -16.10
N SER A 122 1.75 -9.62 -14.76
CA SER A 122 1.26 -8.46 -14.00
C SER A 122 2.13 -7.22 -14.24
N TYR A 123 1.51 -6.11 -14.67
CA TYR A 123 2.19 -4.83 -14.88
C TYR A 123 2.28 -4.04 -13.59
N VAL A 124 3.36 -3.25 -13.45
CA VAL A 124 3.56 -2.35 -12.30
C VAL A 124 2.35 -1.41 -12.10
N LEU A 125 1.74 -0.95 -13.20
CA LEU A 125 0.54 -0.11 -13.15
C LEU A 125 -0.68 -0.84 -12.58
N GLU A 126 -0.92 -2.08 -13.01
CA GLU A 126 -2.04 -2.90 -12.54
C GLU A 126 -1.91 -3.17 -11.04
N GLU A 127 -0.71 -3.49 -10.58
CA GLU A 127 -0.43 -3.70 -9.16
C GLU A 127 -0.78 -2.48 -8.32
N ILE A 128 -0.48 -1.29 -8.83
CA ILE A 128 -0.83 -0.05 -8.16
C ILE A 128 -2.33 0.15 -8.16
N ILE A 129 -2.99 0.09 -9.33
CA ILE A 129 -4.43 0.35 -9.48
C ILE A 129 -5.24 -0.62 -8.61
N PHE A 130 -4.94 -1.92 -8.67
CA PHE A 130 -5.68 -2.93 -7.91
C PHE A 130 -5.45 -2.79 -6.41
N SER A 131 -4.21 -2.54 -5.98
CA SER A 131 -3.90 -2.33 -4.55
C SER A 131 -4.53 -1.03 -4.02
N MET A 132 -4.54 0.03 -4.82
CA MET A 132 -5.22 1.29 -4.50
C MET A 132 -6.73 1.09 -4.33
N ALA A 133 -7.36 0.31 -5.21
CA ALA A 133 -8.78 -0.03 -5.08
C ALA A 133 -9.08 -0.79 -3.79
N ALA A 134 -8.29 -1.82 -3.44
CA ALA A 134 -8.48 -2.51 -2.16
C ALA A 134 -8.22 -1.58 -0.97
N HIS A 135 -7.17 -0.77 -1.02
CA HIS A 135 -6.82 0.08 0.11
C HIS A 135 -7.77 1.25 0.35
N MET A 136 -8.17 1.96 -0.72
CA MET A 136 -9.06 3.12 -0.60
C MET A 136 -10.54 2.73 -0.56
N SER A 137 -10.96 1.71 -1.32
CA SER A 137 -12.38 1.37 -1.41
C SER A 137 -12.82 0.31 -0.41
N TYR A 138 -11.90 -0.45 0.19
CA TYR A 138 -12.22 -1.46 1.21
C TYR A 138 -11.61 -1.14 2.58
N ASP A 139 -10.29 -0.94 2.70
CA ASP A 139 -9.69 -0.73 4.03
C ASP A 139 -10.11 0.60 4.66
N LEU A 140 -10.19 1.68 3.87
CA LEU A 140 -10.48 3.02 4.37
C LEU A 140 -11.90 3.18 4.96
N PRO A 141 -12.99 2.76 4.30
CA PRO A 141 -14.33 2.82 4.89
C PRO A 141 -14.44 2.05 6.21
N LEU A 142 -13.83 0.85 6.28
CA LEU A 142 -13.82 0.03 7.49
C LEU A 142 -12.96 0.65 8.60
N THR A 143 -11.88 1.34 8.23
CA THR A 143 -11.05 2.07 9.19
C THR A 143 -11.82 3.24 9.78
N LEU A 144 -12.54 4.00 8.95
CA LEU A 144 -13.41 5.10 9.40
C LEU A 144 -14.55 4.58 10.29
N GLU A 145 -15.20 3.47 9.92
CA GLU A 145 -16.21 2.81 10.76
C GLU A 145 -15.64 2.42 12.13
N GLY A 146 -14.47 1.79 12.15
CA GLY A 146 -13.79 1.42 13.40
C GLY A 146 -13.35 2.61 14.24
N MET A 147 -13.03 3.75 13.62
CA MET A 147 -12.75 5.01 14.32
C MET A 147 -14.04 5.61 14.90
N ALA A 148 -15.12 5.67 14.13
CA ALA A 148 -16.42 6.17 14.56
C ALA A 148 -16.98 5.39 15.76
N ALA A 149 -16.73 4.08 15.80
CA ALA A 149 -17.13 3.23 16.92
C ALA A 149 -16.26 3.43 18.19
N ALA A 150 -15.03 3.93 18.05
CA ALA A 150 -14.08 4.13 19.15
C ALA A 150 -14.08 5.57 19.68
N ASP A 151 -14.43 6.53 18.83
CA ASP A 151 -14.54 7.94 19.17
C ASP A 151 -15.84 8.22 19.94
N GLN A 152 -15.78 9.16 20.87
CA GLN A 152 -16.96 9.66 21.61
C GLN A 152 -17.61 10.85 20.90
N GLY A 153 -16.92 11.48 19.94
CA GLY A 153 -17.42 12.56 19.10
C GLY A 153 -18.12 12.07 17.82
N ASP A 154 -18.68 13.01 17.06
CA ASP A 154 -19.19 12.73 15.72
C ASP A 154 -18.03 12.78 14.72
N ILE A 155 -17.72 11.65 14.09
CA ILE A 155 -16.64 11.56 13.10
C ILE A 155 -16.82 12.52 11.92
N HIS A 156 -18.05 12.98 11.65
CA HIS A 156 -18.33 13.99 10.63
C HIS A 156 -17.69 15.35 10.93
N ASP A 157 -17.36 15.64 12.20
CA ASP A 157 -16.62 16.85 12.57
C ASP A 157 -15.21 16.89 11.94
N HIS A 158 -14.70 15.74 11.47
CA HIS A 158 -13.39 15.61 10.84
C HIS A 158 -13.43 15.64 9.30
N ILE A 159 -14.59 15.85 8.67
CA ILE A 159 -14.71 15.84 7.20
C ILE A 159 -13.79 16.87 6.53
N ASP A 160 -13.61 18.04 7.14
CA ASP A 160 -12.74 19.09 6.60
C ASP A 160 -11.27 18.65 6.59
N ASP A 161 -10.82 17.98 7.65
CA ASP A 161 -9.45 17.46 7.73
C ASP A 161 -9.25 16.27 6.80
N TYR A 162 -10.25 15.41 6.66
CA TYR A 162 -10.28 14.37 5.65
C TYR A 162 -10.11 14.94 4.24
N CYS A 163 -10.86 16.00 3.90
CA CYS A 163 -10.75 16.67 2.60
C CYS A 163 -9.38 17.32 2.39
N ARG A 164 -8.80 17.95 3.43
CA ARG A 164 -7.43 18.51 3.38
C ARG A 164 -6.38 17.43 3.14
N MET A 165 -6.52 16.26 3.76
CA MET A 165 -5.65 15.11 3.55
C MET A 165 -5.77 14.57 2.12
N ASN A 166 -6.99 14.54 1.57
CA ASN A 166 -7.22 14.12 0.19
C ASN A 166 -6.53 15.07 -0.80
N ALA A 167 -6.66 16.38 -0.59
CA ALA A 167 -6.00 17.39 -1.41
C ALA A 167 -4.47 17.29 -1.33
N LEU A 168 -3.92 17.02 -0.14
CA LEU A 168 -2.48 16.77 0.04
C LEU A 168 -2.00 15.56 -0.76
N PHE A 169 -2.71 14.44 -0.70
CA PHE A 169 -2.36 13.25 -1.48
C PHE A 169 -2.51 13.46 -2.99
N GLY A 170 -3.56 14.18 -3.39
CA GLY A 170 -3.77 14.63 -4.75
C GLY A 170 -2.60 15.43 -5.31
N ALA A 171 -2.14 16.44 -4.56
CA ALA A 171 -0.97 17.24 -4.91
C ALA A 171 0.35 16.45 -4.92
N SER A 172 0.42 15.34 -4.17
CA SER A 172 1.62 14.51 -4.08
C SER A 172 1.71 13.46 -5.20
N ILE A 173 0.61 13.15 -5.90
CA ILE A 173 0.55 11.96 -6.76
C ILE A 173 1.52 11.99 -7.92
N GLU A 174 1.69 13.15 -8.57
CA GLU A 174 2.57 13.31 -9.73
C GLU A 174 4.03 13.01 -9.34
N GLU A 175 4.49 13.58 -8.21
CA GLU A 175 5.83 13.31 -7.70
C GLU A 175 6.00 11.82 -7.36
N VAL A 176 5.01 11.22 -6.70
CA VAL A 176 5.03 9.80 -6.33
C VAL A 176 5.08 8.90 -7.56
N GLN A 177 4.31 9.20 -8.61
CA GLN A 177 4.34 8.48 -9.88
C GLN A 177 5.72 8.52 -10.52
N VAL A 178 6.35 9.69 -10.57
CA VAL A 178 7.72 9.84 -11.09
C VAL A 178 8.70 8.96 -10.32
N HIS A 179 8.57 8.89 -9.00
CA HIS A 179 9.44 8.05 -8.17
C HIS A 179 9.19 6.55 -8.35
N VAL A 180 7.94 6.12 -8.44
CA VAL A 180 7.58 4.72 -8.71
C VAL A 180 8.07 4.30 -10.09
N ALA A 181 7.88 5.14 -11.12
CA ALA A 181 8.36 4.88 -12.46
C ALA A 181 9.90 4.78 -12.50
N LYS A 182 10.60 5.75 -11.90
CA LYS A 182 12.07 5.72 -11.79
C LYS A 182 12.60 4.49 -11.05
N ARG A 183 11.85 3.94 -10.09
CA ARG A 183 12.25 2.77 -9.28
C ARG A 183 11.94 1.43 -9.96
N TYR A 184 10.73 1.26 -10.49
CA TYR A 184 10.24 -0.07 -10.92
C TYR A 184 10.01 -0.23 -12.42
N ASN A 185 9.65 0.85 -13.13
CA ASN A 185 9.46 0.79 -14.59
C ASN A 185 9.47 2.20 -15.20
N ARG A 186 10.59 2.58 -15.83
CA ARG A 186 10.73 3.90 -16.49
C ARG A 186 9.72 4.11 -17.61
N GLY A 187 9.20 3.04 -18.21
CA GLY A 187 8.16 3.09 -19.24
C GLY A 187 6.83 3.64 -18.74
N LEU A 188 6.56 3.63 -17.42
CA LEU A 188 5.35 4.22 -16.85
C LEU A 188 5.23 5.72 -17.14
N LEU A 189 6.35 6.46 -17.20
CA LEU A 189 6.36 7.88 -17.53
C LEU A 189 5.77 8.18 -18.92
N PHE A 190 5.85 7.23 -19.85
CA PHE A 190 5.30 7.37 -21.20
C PHE A 190 3.83 6.95 -21.28
N LEU A 191 3.38 6.09 -20.36
CA LEU A 191 1.99 5.62 -20.27
C LEU A 191 1.07 6.64 -19.57
N GLU A 192 1.60 7.74 -19.04
CA GLU A 192 0.83 8.87 -18.51
C GLU A 192 0.14 9.66 -19.64
N HIS A 193 0.73 9.74 -20.83
CA HIS A 193 0.13 10.44 -21.99
C HIS A 193 -0.94 9.61 -22.72
N LEU A 194 -0.98 8.30 -22.51
CA LEU A 194 -1.85 7.37 -23.24
C LEU A 194 -3.20 7.12 -22.56
N PHE A 195 -3.36 7.49 -21.30
CA PHE A 195 -4.60 7.28 -20.57
C PHE A 195 -5.26 8.64 -20.36
N THR A 196 -6.32 8.84 -21.13
CA THR A 196 -7.14 10.04 -21.11
C THR A 196 -7.83 10.25 -19.76
N ARG A 197 -8.27 11.49 -19.58
CA ARG A 197 -8.74 12.18 -18.37
C ARG A 197 -9.83 11.48 -17.54
N ASP A 198 -10.45 10.42 -18.06
CA ASP A 198 -11.71 9.89 -17.52
C ASP A 198 -11.58 8.59 -16.68
N GLU A 199 -10.45 7.87 -16.71
CA GLU A 199 -10.42 6.47 -16.19
C GLU A 199 -9.20 6.09 -15.32
N ARG A 200 -8.60 7.01 -14.55
CA ARG A 200 -7.47 6.62 -13.67
C ARG A 200 -7.60 7.10 -12.23
N LEU A 201 -7.69 6.12 -11.32
CA LEU A 201 -7.40 6.22 -9.88
C LEU A 201 -6.04 6.88 -9.57
N LEU A 202 -5.14 6.94 -10.56
CA LEU A 202 -3.81 7.52 -10.49
C LEU A 202 -3.74 8.96 -11.01
N THR A 203 -4.77 9.74 -10.74
CA THR A 203 -4.79 11.19 -10.98
C THR A 203 -5.23 11.87 -9.69
N ASP A 204 -5.00 13.18 -9.57
CA ASP A 204 -5.53 13.97 -8.45
C ASP A 204 -7.05 13.76 -8.30
N SER A 205 -7.80 13.95 -9.40
CA SER A 205 -9.25 13.74 -9.43
C SER A 205 -9.65 12.29 -9.13
N GLY A 206 -8.89 11.30 -9.58
CA GLY A 206 -9.16 9.89 -9.30
C GLY A 206 -8.97 9.52 -7.82
N ILE A 207 -7.94 10.06 -7.16
CA ILE A 207 -7.73 9.88 -5.71
C ILE A 207 -8.85 10.58 -4.93
N GLN A 208 -9.19 11.80 -5.30
CA GLN A 208 -10.27 12.55 -4.66
C GLN A 208 -11.61 11.81 -4.78
N ALA A 209 -11.95 11.33 -5.98
CA ALA A 209 -13.18 10.58 -6.21
C ALA A 209 -13.21 9.27 -5.40
N ALA A 210 -12.15 8.45 -5.47
CA ALA A 210 -12.10 7.20 -4.74
C ALA A 210 -12.19 7.37 -3.21
N ARG A 211 -11.60 8.45 -2.68
CA ARG A 211 -11.67 8.77 -1.26
C ARG A 211 -13.01 9.41 -0.88
N ALA A 212 -13.68 10.13 -1.77
CA ALA A 212 -15.06 10.56 -1.56
C ALA A 212 -16.01 9.36 -1.50
N ASP A 213 -15.85 8.39 -2.42
CA ASP A 213 -16.60 7.13 -2.40
C ASP A 213 -16.34 6.33 -1.13
N ALA A 214 -15.11 6.39 -0.60
CA ALA A 214 -14.77 5.73 0.66
C ALA A 214 -15.55 6.33 1.84
N TRP A 215 -15.63 7.67 1.91
CA TRP A 215 -16.43 8.36 2.92
C TRP A 215 -17.92 8.02 2.78
N PHE A 216 -18.45 8.07 1.55
CA PHE A 216 -19.84 7.71 1.28
C PHE A 216 -20.17 6.27 1.70
N ASN A 217 -19.27 5.31 1.45
CA ASN A 217 -19.49 3.93 1.91
C ASN A 217 -19.35 3.81 3.43
N PHE A 218 -18.45 4.56 4.06
CA PHE A 218 -18.39 4.68 5.51
C PHE A 218 -19.74 5.16 6.10
N ASP A 219 -20.34 6.23 5.56
CA ASP A 219 -21.64 6.73 6.02
C ASP A 219 -22.72 5.64 5.93
N ARG A 220 -22.70 4.83 4.86
CA ARG A 220 -23.63 3.71 4.69
C ARG A 220 -23.39 2.56 5.66
N LEU A 221 -22.15 2.34 6.08
CA LEU A 221 -21.80 1.32 7.08
C LEU A 221 -22.35 1.70 8.46
N VAL A 222 -22.22 2.97 8.87
CA VAL A 222 -22.63 3.42 10.21
C VAL A 222 -24.12 3.74 10.34
N ASN A 223 -24.81 4.14 9.27
CA ASN A 223 -26.19 4.65 9.32
C ASN A 223 -27.30 3.59 9.06
N GLY A 224 -27.07 2.30 9.33
CA GLY A 224 -28.13 1.30 9.43
C GLY A 224 -28.44 0.51 8.15
N PRO A 225 -29.69 0.42 7.63
CA PRO A 225 -30.18 -0.67 6.76
C PRO A 225 -29.37 -1.01 5.51
N ALA A 226 -28.54 -0.07 5.04
CA ALA A 226 -27.65 -0.22 3.89
C ALA A 226 -26.26 -0.79 4.24
N ALA A 227 -25.95 -1.07 5.51
CA ALA A 227 -24.63 -1.51 5.96
C ALA A 227 -24.21 -2.85 5.32
N ALA A 228 -25.15 -3.80 5.22
CA ALA A 228 -24.90 -5.08 4.54
C ALA A 228 -24.58 -4.87 3.05
N ASP A 229 -25.33 -3.98 2.38
CA ASP A 229 -25.09 -3.62 0.98
C ASP A 229 -23.79 -2.85 0.80
N ALA A 230 -23.41 -2.01 1.76
CA ALA A 230 -22.16 -1.27 1.76
C ALA A 230 -20.97 -2.23 1.92
N HIS A 231 -21.00 -3.13 2.90
CA HIS A 231 -19.99 -4.19 3.05
C HIS A 231 -19.85 -5.02 1.77
N LEU A 232 -20.97 -5.39 1.16
CA LEU A 232 -20.96 -6.14 -0.09
C LEU A 232 -20.33 -5.31 -1.22
N ALA A 233 -20.70 -4.05 -1.36
CA ALA A 233 -20.16 -3.14 -2.37
C ALA A 233 -18.64 -2.98 -2.23
N ILE A 234 -18.14 -2.60 -1.04
CA ILE A 234 -16.71 -2.41 -0.81
C ILE A 234 -15.90 -3.69 -1.04
N SER A 235 -16.49 -4.87 -0.74
CA SER A 235 -15.84 -6.16 -0.97
C SER A 235 -15.73 -6.56 -2.44
N ARG A 236 -16.48 -5.91 -3.33
CA ARG A 236 -16.59 -6.22 -4.76
C ARG A 236 -15.79 -5.29 -5.66
N ILE A 237 -15.54 -4.05 -5.26
CA ILE A 237 -14.89 -3.02 -6.08
C ILE A 237 -13.55 -3.50 -6.66
N ALA A 238 -12.60 -3.93 -5.83
CA ALA A 238 -11.31 -4.41 -6.36
C ALA A 238 -11.44 -5.69 -7.22
N PRO A 239 -12.19 -6.73 -6.82
CA PRO A 239 -12.43 -7.90 -7.68
C PRO A 239 -13.05 -7.55 -9.04
N ASP A 240 -14.05 -6.66 -9.07
CA ASP A 240 -14.74 -6.26 -10.30
C ASP A 240 -13.81 -5.44 -11.20
N LEU A 241 -13.03 -4.52 -10.63
CA LEU A 241 -12.01 -3.77 -11.34
C LEU A 241 -10.94 -4.69 -11.96
N ILE A 242 -10.46 -5.69 -11.21
CA ILE A 242 -9.51 -6.69 -11.71
C ILE A 242 -10.09 -7.46 -12.89
N ARG A 243 -11.35 -7.88 -12.78
CA ARG A 243 -12.07 -8.61 -13.84
C ARG A 243 -12.22 -7.75 -15.09
N GLU A 244 -12.68 -6.50 -14.94
CA GLU A 244 -12.86 -5.56 -16.05
C GLU A 244 -11.53 -5.29 -16.79
N PHE A 245 -10.43 -5.08 -16.04
CA PHE A 245 -9.12 -4.83 -16.64
C PHE A 245 -8.51 -6.04 -17.35
N ARG A 246 -8.77 -7.26 -16.87
CA ARG A 246 -8.12 -8.48 -17.39
C ARG A 246 -8.95 -9.27 -18.38
N GLU A 247 -10.26 -9.17 -18.25
CA GLU A 247 -11.23 -9.87 -19.07
C GLU A 247 -12.30 -8.89 -19.54
N PRO A 248 -11.92 -7.83 -20.31
CA PRO A 248 -12.89 -6.87 -20.79
C PRO A 248 -13.97 -7.58 -21.60
N ASP A 249 -15.22 -7.17 -21.43
CA ASP A 249 -16.37 -7.84 -22.05
C ASP A 249 -16.27 -7.81 -23.59
N ASP A 250 -15.69 -6.73 -24.15
CA ASP A 250 -15.41 -6.62 -25.58
C ASP A 250 -14.26 -7.55 -26.01
N TRP A 251 -14.57 -8.48 -26.92
CA TRP A 251 -13.60 -9.40 -27.51
C TRP A 251 -12.47 -8.69 -28.28
N LYS A 252 -12.73 -7.53 -28.88
CA LYS A 252 -11.72 -6.73 -29.58
C LYS A 252 -10.70 -6.16 -28.61
N LEU A 253 -11.17 -5.65 -27.46
CA LEU A 253 -10.32 -5.18 -26.37
C LEU A 253 -9.50 -6.34 -25.79
N ARG A 254 -10.08 -7.52 -25.62
CA ARG A 254 -9.34 -8.72 -25.18
C ARG A 254 -8.21 -9.12 -26.12
N ILE A 255 -8.45 -9.05 -27.43
CA ILE A 255 -7.42 -9.38 -28.42
C ILE A 255 -6.35 -8.29 -28.43
N ALA A 256 -6.75 -7.01 -28.48
CA ALA A 256 -5.82 -5.88 -28.46
C ALA A 256 -4.95 -5.89 -27.19
N ASP A 257 -5.54 -6.11 -26.03
CA ASP A 257 -4.85 -6.25 -24.74
C ASP A 257 -3.86 -7.42 -24.78
N ARG A 258 -4.25 -8.61 -25.26
CA ARG A 258 -3.31 -9.75 -25.41
C ARG A 258 -2.13 -9.42 -26.31
N PHE A 259 -2.34 -8.68 -27.40
CA PHE A 259 -1.25 -8.24 -28.28
C PHE A 259 -0.38 -7.17 -27.60
N LEU A 260 -0.99 -6.15 -27.00
CA LEU A 260 -0.29 -5.09 -26.27
C LEU A 260 0.57 -5.69 -25.15
N ARG A 261 0.05 -6.70 -24.43
CA ARG A 261 0.76 -7.41 -23.36
C ARG A 261 1.92 -8.27 -23.85
N GLN A 262 1.91 -8.68 -25.12
CA GLN A 262 3.07 -9.35 -25.73
C GLN A 262 4.12 -8.34 -26.19
N LEU A 263 3.69 -7.13 -26.56
CA LEU A 263 4.56 -6.08 -27.10
C LEU A 263 5.20 -5.22 -26.02
N ILE A 264 4.53 -4.97 -24.89
CA ILE A 264 5.11 -4.25 -23.75
C ILE A 264 6.00 -5.21 -22.98
N PRO A 265 7.33 -5.06 -23.05
CA PRO A 265 8.23 -5.93 -22.31
C PRO A 265 7.93 -5.76 -20.81
N PRO A 266 7.92 -6.84 -20.02
CA PRO A 266 7.81 -6.76 -18.56
C PRO A 266 9.14 -6.28 -17.98
N ARG A 267 9.71 -5.19 -18.50
CA ARG A 267 10.95 -4.55 -18.05
C ARG A 267 10.68 -3.88 -16.70
N ARG A 268 10.41 -4.72 -15.71
CA ARG A 268 10.47 -4.39 -14.31
C ARG A 268 11.94 -4.33 -13.94
N GLN A 269 12.35 -3.18 -13.48
CA GLN A 269 13.62 -3.00 -12.82
C GLN A 269 13.39 -3.17 -11.32
N TRP A 270 14.38 -3.73 -10.65
CA TRP A 270 14.40 -3.82 -9.21
C TRP A 270 15.57 -2.98 -8.72
N PRO A 271 15.40 -2.21 -7.63
CA PRO A 271 16.51 -1.52 -7.01
C PRO A 271 17.59 -2.55 -6.64
N SER A 272 18.85 -2.19 -6.83
CA SER A 272 19.94 -3.05 -6.35
C SER A 272 19.86 -3.14 -4.83
N PRO A 273 20.12 -4.31 -4.23
CA PRO A 273 20.18 -4.40 -2.77
C PRO A 273 21.23 -3.41 -2.29
N THR A 274 20.81 -2.44 -1.47
CA THR A 274 21.73 -1.51 -0.82
C THR A 274 22.73 -2.35 -0.05
N PRO A 275 24.05 -2.19 -0.24
CA PRO A 275 25.02 -2.88 0.60
C PRO A 275 24.67 -2.55 2.06
N ARG A 276 24.39 -3.57 2.87
CA ARG A 276 24.32 -3.37 4.31
C ARG A 276 25.67 -2.79 4.71
N ASP A 277 25.69 -1.64 5.37
CA ASP A 277 26.89 -1.14 6.02
C ASP A 277 27.38 -2.22 6.99
N HIS A 278 28.38 -2.98 6.55
CA HIS A 278 29.12 -3.92 7.37
C HIS A 278 30.07 -3.14 8.27
N HIS A 279 29.49 -2.28 9.12
CA HIS A 279 30.20 -1.61 10.19
C HIS A 279 29.44 -1.83 11.49
N GLU A 280 29.40 -3.08 11.96
CA GLU A 280 29.40 -3.36 13.39
C GLU A 280 29.66 -4.84 13.69
N HIS A 281 30.54 -5.05 14.67
CA HIS A 281 30.95 -6.33 15.28
C HIS A 281 31.89 -7.26 14.51
N THR A 282 33.12 -6.80 14.29
CA THR A 282 34.29 -7.69 14.39
C THR A 282 35.43 -7.02 15.16
N ALA A 283 35.15 -6.62 16.40
CA ALA A 283 36.15 -6.13 17.34
C ALA A 283 35.92 -6.71 18.74
N ALA A 284 36.02 -8.04 18.88
CA ALA A 284 36.18 -8.71 20.17
C ALA A 284 36.64 -10.17 20.00
N SER A 285 37.82 -10.38 19.41
CA SER A 285 38.60 -11.62 19.64
C SER A 285 40.08 -11.39 19.34
N ARG A 286 40.73 -10.59 20.18
CA ARG A 286 42.17 -10.68 20.43
C ARG A 286 42.36 -10.94 21.92
N GLY A 287 42.06 -12.17 22.33
CA GLY A 287 42.30 -12.68 23.66
C GLY A 287 43.27 -13.86 23.63
N GLN A 288 44.47 -13.61 24.14
CA GLN A 288 45.37 -14.57 24.80
C GLN A 288 46.03 -15.69 23.96
N ARG A 289 47.30 -15.43 23.60
CA ARG A 289 48.33 -16.46 23.42
C ARG A 289 48.68 -17.08 24.78
N PRO A 290 48.78 -18.42 24.91
CA PRO A 290 49.31 -19.05 26.11
C PRO A 290 50.85 -18.91 26.19
N PRO A 291 51.44 -18.93 27.40
CA PRO A 291 52.88 -18.80 27.58
C PRO A 291 53.61 -20.08 27.16
N ARG A 292 54.70 -19.91 26.41
CA ARG A 292 55.68 -20.97 26.12
C ARG A 292 56.33 -21.42 27.43
N ARG A 293 56.06 -22.66 27.85
CA ARG A 293 56.91 -23.38 28.81
C ARG A 293 58.23 -23.72 28.10
N GLY A 294 59.32 -23.12 28.57
CA GLY A 294 60.65 -23.68 28.41
C GLY A 294 61.00 -24.62 29.57
N ILE A 295 62.20 -25.19 29.49
CA ILE A 295 62.88 -26.07 30.46
C ILE A 295 62.45 -27.55 30.28
N ARG A 296 63.31 -28.52 29.98
CA ARG A 296 64.76 -28.70 30.12
C ARG A 296 65.23 -29.78 29.14
#